data_AF-A0A2J6WXU9-F1
#
_entry.id   AF-A0A2J6WXU9-F1
#
_cell.length_a   1.000
_cell.length_b   1.000
_cell.length_c   1.000
_cell.angle_alpha   90.00
_cell.angle_beta   90.00
_cell.angle_gamma   90.00
#
_symmetry.space_group_name_H-M   'P 1'
#
loop_
_entity.id
_entity.type
_entity.pdbx_description
1 polymer ?
#
loop_
_entity_poly.entity_id
_entity_poly.type
_entity_poly.pdbx_seq_one_letter_code
_entity_poly.pdbx_strand_id
1 'polypeptide(L)'
;MTDIERKKLDDLVARVFTLAYELGTNVDELFKEVRKMRFETKDRDFEAALINLEHAFFMVAQSINILKEQTRNVTIPAKKLA
;
A
#
# COMPACT_ATOMS: atom_id res chain seq x y z
N MET A 1 -18.32 -21.43 -8.51
CA MET A 1 -18.54 -20.30 -7.59
C MET A 1 -20.01 -19.92 -7.69
N THR A 2 -20.71 -19.92 -6.56
CA THR A 2 -22.12 -19.50 -6.48
C THR A 2 -22.23 -17.98 -6.63
N ASP A 3 -23.42 -17.47 -6.97
CA ASP A 3 -23.65 -16.02 -7.07
C ASP A 3 -23.42 -15.29 -5.73
N ILE A 4 -23.71 -15.98 -4.62
CA ILE A 4 -23.45 -15.47 -3.25
C ILE A 4 -21.94 -15.33 -3.01
N GLU A 5 -21.15 -16.32 -3.40
CA GLU A 5 -19.68 -16.27 -3.30
C GLU A 5 -19.10 -15.17 -4.19
N ARG A 6 -19.62 -15.00 -5.41
CA ARG A 6 -19.20 -13.94 -6.33
C ARG A 6 -19.43 -12.56 -5.75
N LYS A 7 -20.65 -12.30 -5.23
CA LYS A 7 -20.98 -11.02 -4.60
C LYS A 7 -20.10 -10.72 -3.39
N LYS A 8 -19.87 -11.72 -2.53
CA LYS A 8 -18.96 -11.58 -1.37
C LYS A 8 -17.53 -11.27 -1.79
N LEU A 9 -17.06 -11.88 -2.88
CA LEU A 9 -15.74 -11.62 -3.44
C LEU A 9 -15.63 -10.19 -3.95
N ASP A 10 -16.61 -9.71 -4.71
CA ASP A 10 -16.63 -8.35 -5.26
C ASP A 10 -16.64 -7.30 -4.13
N ASP A 11 -17.48 -7.49 -3.11
CA ASP A 11 -17.56 -6.62 -1.93
C ASP A 11 -16.21 -6.60 -1.17
N LEU A 12 -15.58 -7.77 -1.00
CA LEU A 12 -14.27 -7.88 -0.35
C LEU A 12 -13.18 -7.15 -1.15
N VAL A 13 -13.13 -7.38 -2.46
CA VAL A 13 -12.16 -6.75 -3.36
C VAL A 13 -12.29 -5.23 -3.32
N ALA A 14 -13.52 -4.69 -3.37
CA ALA A 14 -13.76 -3.26 -3.28
C ALA A 14 -13.23 -2.67 -1.95
N ARG A 15 -13.51 -3.34 -0.83
CA ARG A 15 -13.04 -2.91 0.49
C ARG A 15 -11.52 -2.92 0.61
N VAL A 16 -10.87 -4.00 0.15
CA VAL A 16 -9.40 -4.11 0.22
C VAL A 16 -8.74 -3.08 -0.71
N PHE A 17 -9.29 -2.82 -1.90
CA PHE A 17 -8.77 -1.77 -2.78
C PHE A 17 -8.88 -0.39 -2.18
N THR A 18 -10.03 -0.08 -1.57
CA THR A 18 -10.26 1.21 -0.90
C THR A 18 -9.24 1.41 0.22
N LEU A 19 -9.10 0.42 1.10
CA LEU A 19 -8.10 0.44 2.18
C LEU A 19 -6.68 0.63 1.65
N ALA A 20 -6.28 -0.13 0.62
CA ALA A 20 -4.94 -0.04 0.07
C ALA A 20 -4.66 1.32 -0.60
N TYR A 21 -5.68 1.98 -1.13
CA TYR A 21 -5.56 3.33 -1.67
C TYR A 21 -5.38 4.37 -0.56
N GLU A 22 -6.23 4.33 0.47
CA GLU A 22 -6.15 5.23 1.64
C GLU A 22 -4.80 5.08 2.36
N LEU A 23 -4.36 3.85 2.61
CA LEU A 23 -3.04 3.59 3.20
C LEU A 23 -1.92 4.12 2.30
N GLY A 24 -2.02 3.93 0.99
CA GLY A 24 -1.03 4.41 0.03
C GLY A 24 -0.88 5.93 0.07
N THR A 25 -2.00 6.67 0.10
CA THR A 25 -2.01 8.13 0.21
C THR A 25 -1.37 8.60 1.51
N ASN A 26 -1.80 8.04 2.65
CA ASN A 26 -1.27 8.44 3.96
C ASN A 26 0.23 8.16 4.10
N VAL A 27 0.70 7.03 3.56
CA VAL A 27 2.12 6.67 3.54
C VAL A 27 2.93 7.63 2.68
N ASP A 28 2.41 8.04 1.51
CA ASP A 28 3.08 9.00 0.62
C ASP A 28 3.18 10.41 1.23
N GLU A 29 2.14 10.88 1.92
CA GLU A 29 2.15 12.17 2.62
C GLU A 29 3.20 12.20 3.74
N LEU A 30 3.20 11.19 4.62
CA LEU A 30 4.20 11.08 5.68
C LEU A 30 5.62 10.89 5.14
N PHE A 31 5.79 10.13 4.06
CA PHE A 31 7.10 9.96 3.42
C PHE A 31 7.67 11.29 2.92
N LYS A 32 6.83 12.17 2.36
CA LYS A 32 7.26 13.53 1.94
C LYS A 32 7.75 14.35 3.14
N GLU A 33 7.06 14.27 4.28
CA GLU A 33 7.48 14.96 5.50
C GLU A 33 8.82 14.44 6.04
N VAL A 34 8.99 13.11 6.11
CA VAL A 34 10.26 12.47 6.50
C VAL A 34 11.40 12.94 5.60
N ARG A 35 11.17 12.92 4.29
CA ARG A 35 12.17 13.31 3.30
C ARG A 35 12.51 14.80 3.39
N LYS A 36 11.53 15.65 3.65
CA LYS A 36 11.74 17.08 3.90
C LYS A 36 12.63 17.30 5.13
N MET A 37 12.31 16.65 6.26
CA MET A 37 13.13 16.74 7.48
C MET A 37 14.57 16.30 7.23
N ARG A 38 14.77 15.25 6.43
CA ARG A 38 16.12 14.75 6.09
C ARG A 38 16.96 15.80 5.36
N PHE A 39 16.35 16.56 4.45
CA PHE A 39 17.06 17.61 3.70
C PHE A 39 17.25 18.91 4.49
N GLU A 40 16.45 19.15 5.53
CA GLU A 40 16.52 20.36 6.35
C GLU A 40 17.49 20.23 7.54
N THR A 41 17.74 19.01 8.03
CA THR A 41 18.66 18.78 9.15
C THR A 41 20.13 19.00 8.77
N LYS A 42 20.92 19.48 9.74
CA LYS A 42 22.39 19.53 9.67
C LYS A 42 23.06 18.49 10.57
N ASP A 43 22.28 17.81 11.39
CA ASP A 43 22.73 16.73 12.26
C ASP A 43 22.85 15.44 11.44
N ARG A 44 24.07 14.90 11.34
CA ARG A 44 24.38 13.71 10.54
C ARG A 44 23.81 12.43 11.12
N ASP A 45 23.74 12.32 12.44
CA ASP A 45 23.20 11.12 13.10
C ASP A 45 21.68 11.09 12.92
N PHE A 46 21.04 12.26 13.03
CA PHE A 46 19.61 12.38 12.73
C PHE A 46 19.31 12.16 11.24
N GLU A 47 20.13 12.69 10.32
CA GLU A 47 19.99 12.42 8.88
C GLU A 47 20.06 10.92 8.59
N ALA A 48 21.03 10.19 9.17
CA ALA A 48 21.17 8.75 9.01
C ALA A 48 19.95 7.98 9.55
N ALA A 49 19.39 8.41 10.69
CA ALA A 49 18.15 7.83 11.22
C ALA A 49 16.95 8.06 10.28
N LEU A 50 16.83 9.24 9.67
CA LEU A 50 15.78 9.54 8.70
C LEU A 50 15.91 8.74 7.40
N ILE A 51 17.14 8.44 6.94
CA ILE A 51 17.36 7.52 5.80
C ILE A 51 16.80 6.13 6.10
N ASN A 52 17.05 5.61 7.29
CA ASN A 52 16.50 4.30 7.71
C ASN A 52 14.98 4.32 7.76
N LEU A 53 14.39 5.44 8.23
CA LEU A 53 12.94 5.62 8.22
C LEU A 53 12.38 5.71 6.80
N GLU A 54 13.01 6.47 5.89
CA GLU A 54 12.64 6.52 4.46
C GLU A 54 12.60 5.12 3.83
N HIS A 55 13.59 4.28 4.15
CA HIS A 55 13.61 2.90 3.67
C HIS A 55 12.42 2.09 4.20
N ALA A 56 12.05 2.25 5.47
CA ALA A 56 10.85 1.58 6.01
C ALA A 56 9.56 2.03 5.30
N PHE A 57 9.40 3.33 5.04
CA PHE A 57 8.29 3.86 4.25
C PHE A 57 8.23 3.25 2.85
N PHE A 58 9.38 3.13 2.18
CA PHE A 58 9.47 2.49 0.87
C PHE A 58 9.00 1.03 0.91
N MET A 59 9.44 0.25 1.90
CA MET A 59 9.02 -1.15 2.07
C MET A 59 7.51 -1.28 2.33
N VAL A 60 6.91 -0.34 3.08
CA VAL A 60 5.46 -0.28 3.29
C VAL A 60 4.74 0.02 1.98
N ALA A 61 5.19 1.00 1.21
CA ALA A 61 4.61 1.33 -0.09
C ALA A 61 4.67 0.14 -1.07
N GLN A 62 5.77 -0.60 -1.09
CA GLN A 62 5.89 -1.85 -1.85
C GLN A 62 4.88 -2.91 -1.40
N SER A 63 4.73 -3.10 -0.09
CA SER A 63 3.77 -4.05 0.48
C SER A 63 2.33 -3.71 0.12
N ILE A 64 1.98 -2.42 0.11
CA ILE A 64 0.65 -1.94 -0.33
C ILE A 64 0.44 -2.23 -1.82
N ASN A 65 1.47 -2.06 -2.66
CA ASN A 65 1.38 -2.40 -4.08
C ASN A 65 1.17 -3.89 -4.31
N ILE A 66 1.88 -4.74 -3.57
CA ILE A 66 1.68 -6.19 -3.59
C ILE A 66 0.24 -6.53 -3.17
N LEU A 67 -0.28 -5.92 -2.10
CA LEU A 67 -1.66 -6.13 -1.66
C LEU A 67 -2.67 -5.78 -2.77
N LYS A 68 -2.50 -4.64 -3.45
CA LYS A 68 -3.35 -4.24 -4.59
C LYS A 68 -3.28 -5.27 -5.73
N GLU A 69 -2.10 -5.77 -6.04
CA GLU A 69 -1.93 -6.80 -7.08
C GLU A 69 -2.59 -8.12 -6.70
N GLN A 70 -2.35 -8.63 -5.49
CA GLN A 70 -2.97 -9.88 -5.05
C GLN A 70 -4.51 -9.76 -4.94
N THR A 71 -5.01 -8.58 -4.58
CA THR A 71 -6.45 -8.27 -4.61
C THR A 71 -7.02 -8.25 -6.03
N ARG A 72 -6.25 -7.90 -7.06
CA ARG A 72 -6.65 -8.12 -8.46
C ARG A 72 -6.64 -9.59 -8.81
N ASN A 73 -5.58 -10.31 -8.41
CA ASN A 73 -5.37 -11.70 -8.81
C ASN A 73 -6.46 -12.65 -8.30
N VAL A 74 -7.03 -12.39 -7.12
CA VAL A 74 -8.14 -13.19 -6.58
C VAL A 74 -9.39 -13.15 -7.48
N THR A 75 -9.53 -12.14 -8.35
CA THR A 75 -10.65 -12.06 -9.30
C THR A 75 -10.44 -12.90 -10.57
N ILE A 76 -9.21 -13.37 -10.84
CA ILE A 76 -8.90 -14.11 -12.07
C ILE A 76 -9.66 -15.44 -12.15
N PRO A 77 -9.70 -16.30 -11.10
CA PRO A 77 -10.49 -17.53 -11.14
C PRO A 77 -11.99 -17.26 -11.36
N ALA A 78 -12.52 -16.18 -10.79
CA ALA A 78 -13.91 -15.77 -10.95
C ALA A 78 -14.26 -15.40 -12.40
N LYS A 79 -13.32 -14.77 -13.12
CA LYS A 79 -13.47 -14.40 -14.54
C LYS A 79 -13.35 -15.58 -15.51
N LYS A 80 -12.64 -16.65 -15.14
CA LYS A 80 -12.52 -17.87 -15.96
C LYS A 80 -13.75 -18.78 -15.92
N LEU A 81 -14.61 -18.59 -14.92
CA LEU A 81 -15.83 -19.38 -14.69
C LEU A 81 -17.11 -18.67 -15.15
N ALA A 82 -16.98 -17.48 -15.76
CA ALA A 82 -18.05 -16.70 -16.35
C ALA A 82 -18.02 -16.86 -17.88
#